data_AF-A0A930ADQ5-F1
#
_entry.id   AF-A0A930ADQ5-F1
#
_cell.length_a   1.000
_cell.length_b   1.000
_cell.length_c   1.000
_cell.angle_alpha   90.00
_cell.angle_beta   90.00
_cell.angle_gamma   90.00
#
_symmetry.space_group_name_H-M   'P 1'
#
loop_
_entity.id
_entity.type
_entity.pdbx_description
1 polymer ?
#
loop_
_entity_poly.entity_id
_entity_poly.type
_entity_poly.pdbx_seq_one_letter_code
_entity_poly.pdbx_strand_id
1 'polypeptide(L)'
;MEIKIETGGQRLDKALSDLTELSRSLANEQIKSGQVLVNGQVKKAKYTVQEGDIITYHVPEPEVLEYVAENLPLEIIYQDEDVAVVNKPQGMVVHPSAGHTSGTLVNALMYHIKD
;
A
#
# COMPACT_ATOMS: atom_id res chain seq x y z
N MET A 1 -0.99 -18.89 -0.77
CA MET A 1 -1.54 -19.17 0.57
C MET A 1 -2.92 -19.78 0.41
N GLU A 2 -3.40 -20.53 1.39
CA GLU A 2 -4.69 -21.21 1.34
C GLU A 2 -5.41 -21.09 2.68
N ILE A 3 -6.72 -20.84 2.66
CA ILE A 3 -7.59 -20.88 3.84
C ILE A 3 -8.83 -21.72 3.54
N LYS A 4 -9.32 -22.43 4.55
CA LYS A 4 -10.60 -23.13 4.51
C LYS A 4 -11.65 -22.30 5.24
N ILE A 5 -12.84 -22.18 4.64
CA ILE A 5 -13.96 -21.46 5.26
C ILE A 5 -14.66 -22.36 6.29
N GLU A 6 -14.58 -21.96 7.55
CA GLU A 6 -15.25 -22.65 8.67
C GLU A 6 -16.72 -22.24 8.84
N THR A 7 -17.12 -21.07 8.31
CA THR A 7 -18.51 -20.61 8.36
C THR A 7 -18.83 -19.81 7.10
N GLY A 8 -19.81 -20.28 6.35
CA GLY A 8 -20.25 -19.62 5.11
C GLY A 8 -21.08 -18.34 5.36
N GLY A 9 -21.54 -17.74 4.27
CA GLY A 9 -22.52 -16.63 4.31
C GLY A 9 -21.90 -15.23 4.18
N GLN A 10 -20.59 -15.11 4.23
CA GLN A 10 -19.90 -13.85 3.92
C GLN A 10 -19.57 -13.73 2.43
N ARG A 11 -19.42 -12.50 1.94
CA ARG A 11 -18.88 -12.27 0.59
C ARG A 11 -17.39 -12.55 0.55
N LEU A 12 -16.89 -13.05 -0.57
CA LEU A 12 -15.48 -13.40 -0.79
C LEU A 12 -14.52 -12.26 -0.44
N ASP A 13 -14.81 -11.03 -0.88
CA ASP A 13 -13.97 -9.86 -0.58
C ASP A 13 -13.90 -9.52 0.91
N LYS A 14 -15.00 -9.77 1.63
CA LYS A 14 -15.07 -9.57 3.07
C LYS A 14 -14.39 -10.72 3.82
N ALA A 15 -14.66 -11.96 3.44
CA ALA A 15 -14.05 -13.14 4.06
C ALA A 15 -12.52 -13.10 3.98
N LEU A 16 -11.95 -12.72 2.83
CA LEU A 16 -10.50 -12.52 2.71
C LEU A 16 -9.97 -11.42 3.62
N SER A 17 -10.65 -10.27 3.68
CA SER A 17 -10.21 -9.16 4.52
C SER A 17 -10.32 -9.43 6.01
N ASP A 18 -11.28 -10.26 6.43
CA ASP A 18 -11.52 -10.59 7.84
C ASP A 18 -10.59 -11.74 8.30
N LEU A 19 -10.21 -12.66 7.40
CA LEU A 19 -9.48 -13.89 7.72
C LEU A 19 -7.98 -13.87 7.32
N THR A 20 -7.52 -12.81 6.65
CA THR A 20 -6.15 -12.71 6.13
C THR A 20 -5.59 -11.31 6.36
N GLU A 21 -4.31 -11.12 6.04
CA GLU A 21 -3.64 -9.81 6.12
C GLU A 21 -4.00 -8.85 4.97
N LEU A 22 -4.76 -9.32 3.97
CA LEU A 22 -5.19 -8.48 2.87
C LEU A 22 -6.16 -7.41 3.34
N SER A 23 -5.90 -6.15 2.98
CA SER A 23 -6.94 -5.14 3.06
C SER A 23 -8.09 -5.46 2.10
N ARG A 24 -9.29 -4.98 2.40
CA ARG A 24 -10.46 -5.21 1.55
C ARG A 24 -10.32 -4.67 0.13
N SER A 25 -9.58 -3.57 -0.07
CA SER A 25 -9.32 -3.02 -1.41
C SER A 25 -8.39 -3.95 -2.19
N LEU A 26 -7.32 -4.43 -1.56
CA LEU A 26 -6.36 -5.34 -2.18
C LEU A 26 -7.00 -6.70 -2.50
N ALA A 27 -7.80 -7.25 -1.58
CA ALA A 27 -8.58 -8.47 -1.85
C ALA A 27 -9.50 -8.29 -3.07
N ASN A 28 -10.20 -7.15 -3.18
CA ASN A 28 -11.05 -6.87 -4.34
C ASN A 28 -10.26 -6.77 -5.65
N GLU A 29 -9.08 -6.15 -5.63
CA GLU A 29 -8.20 -6.06 -6.78
C GLU A 29 -7.75 -7.44 -7.24
N GLN A 30 -7.26 -8.27 -6.33
CA GLN A 30 -6.81 -9.63 -6.64
C GLN A 30 -7.92 -10.53 -7.16
N ILE A 31 -9.15 -10.39 -6.63
CA ILE A 31 -10.30 -11.11 -7.15
C ILE A 31 -10.60 -10.66 -8.58
N LYS A 32 -10.54 -9.35 -8.86
CA LYS A 32 -10.78 -8.82 -10.22
C LYS A 32 -9.70 -9.26 -11.21
N SER A 33 -8.45 -9.37 -10.77
CA SER A 33 -7.33 -9.85 -11.58
C SER A 33 -7.27 -11.37 -11.71
N GLY A 34 -8.18 -12.11 -11.06
CA GLY A 34 -8.24 -13.57 -11.13
C GLY A 34 -7.16 -14.29 -10.31
N GLN A 35 -6.48 -13.58 -9.41
CA GLN A 35 -5.43 -14.14 -8.54
C GLN A 35 -6.00 -14.86 -7.30
N VAL A 36 -7.30 -14.73 -7.04
CA VAL A 36 -8.00 -15.48 -6.00
C VAL A 36 -8.86 -16.58 -6.61
N LEU A 37 -8.70 -17.79 -6.09
CA LEU A 37 -9.44 -18.98 -6.51
C LEU A 37 -10.28 -19.50 -5.35
N VAL A 38 -11.51 -19.90 -5.64
CA VAL A 38 -12.35 -20.69 -4.73
C VAL A 38 -12.48 -22.08 -5.31
N ASN A 39 -11.99 -23.10 -4.60
CA ASN A 39 -11.95 -24.49 -5.04
C ASN A 39 -11.30 -24.63 -6.45
N GLY A 40 -10.21 -23.90 -6.68
CA GLY A 40 -9.48 -23.88 -7.96
C GLY A 40 -10.13 -23.06 -9.08
N GLN A 41 -11.22 -22.33 -8.83
CA GLN A 41 -11.91 -21.53 -9.85
C GLN A 41 -11.96 -20.04 -9.50
N VAL A 42 -11.80 -19.17 -10.51
CA VAL A 42 -12.01 -17.73 -10.34
C VAL A 42 -13.48 -17.43 -10.05
N LYS A 43 -13.75 -16.63 -9.02
CA LYS A 43 -15.09 -16.14 -8.67
C LYS A 43 -15.09 -14.61 -8.60
N LYS A 44 -16.29 -14.00 -8.60
CA LYS A 44 -16.46 -12.55 -8.43
C LYS A 44 -16.43 -12.18 -6.95
N ALA A 45 -16.05 -10.94 -6.62
CA ALA A 45 -15.99 -10.45 -5.24
C ALA A 45 -17.29 -10.62 -4.44
N LYS A 46 -18.45 -10.54 -5.11
CA LYS A 46 -19.77 -10.73 -4.51
C LYS A 46 -20.15 -12.19 -4.24
N TYR A 47 -19.31 -13.15 -4.59
CA TYR A 47 -19.57 -14.56 -4.33
C TYR A 47 -19.72 -14.77 -2.82
N THR A 48 -20.78 -15.46 -2.41
CA THR A 48 -21.00 -15.82 -1.01
C THR A 48 -20.29 -17.14 -0.73
N VAL A 49 -19.24 -17.07 0.09
CA VAL A 49 -18.43 -18.25 0.45
C VAL A 49 -19.28 -19.25 1.24
N GLN A 50 -19.03 -20.53 1.01
CA GLN A 50 -19.69 -21.64 1.67
C GLN A 50 -18.75 -22.28 2.69
N GLU A 51 -19.33 -22.89 3.72
CA GLU A 51 -18.57 -23.73 4.64
C GLU A 51 -17.87 -24.86 3.85
N GLY A 52 -16.59 -25.05 4.12
CA GLY A 52 -15.74 -26.02 3.43
C GLY A 52 -15.05 -25.50 2.17
N ASP A 53 -15.38 -24.29 1.69
CA ASP A 53 -14.66 -23.70 0.55
C ASP A 53 -13.18 -23.52 0.87
N ILE A 54 -12.33 -23.89 -0.09
CA ILE A 54 -10.89 -23.68 -0.06
C ILE A 54 -10.58 -22.45 -0.92
N ILE A 55 -10.05 -21.41 -0.30
CA ILE A 55 -9.71 -20.16 -0.97
C ILE A 55 -8.19 -20.06 -1.09
N THR A 56 -7.70 -20.02 -2.32
CA THR A 56 -6.28 -19.79 -2.62
C THR A 56 -6.06 -18.33 -2.98
N TYR A 57 -5.09 -17.69 -2.34
CA TYR A 57 -4.77 -16.26 -2.52
C TYR A 57 -3.27 -16.02 -2.34
N HIS A 58 -2.83 -14.79 -2.60
CA HIS A 58 -1.45 -14.35 -2.42
C HIS A 58 -1.41 -13.04 -1.64
N VAL A 59 -0.55 -12.92 -0.63
CA VAL A 59 -0.23 -11.62 -0.02
C VAL A 59 0.99 -11.09 -0.76
N PRO A 60 0.86 -9.97 -1.49
CA PRO A 60 2.00 -9.37 -2.17
C PRO A 60 2.97 -8.86 -1.12
N GLU A 61 4.26 -8.94 -1.40
CA GLU A 61 5.25 -8.28 -0.56
C GLU A 61 4.96 -6.76 -0.57
N PRO A 62 5.05 -6.09 0.59
CA PRO A 62 4.97 -4.65 0.63
C PRO A 62 6.01 -4.06 -0.30
N GLU A 63 5.59 -3.22 -1.25
CA GLU A 63 6.55 -2.43 -2.00
C GLU A 63 7.29 -1.53 -1.00
N VAL A 64 8.61 -1.71 -0.92
CA VAL A 64 9.46 -0.79 -0.20
C VAL A 64 9.46 0.51 -1.00
N LEU A 65 8.75 1.52 -0.49
CA LEU A 65 8.86 2.87 -1.01
C LEU A 65 10.26 3.38 -0.69
N GLU A 66 11.19 3.21 -1.62
CA GLU A 66 12.51 3.81 -1.52
C GLU A 66 12.41 5.31 -1.80
N TYR A 67 12.64 6.11 -0.77
CA TYR A 67 12.87 7.54 -0.95
C TYR A 67 14.32 7.76 -1.33
N VAL A 68 14.54 8.40 -2.47
CA VAL A 68 15.88 8.76 -2.94
C VAL A 68 16.15 10.22 -2.61
N ALA A 69 17.33 10.49 -2.05
CA ALA A 69 17.79 11.85 -1.83
C ALA A 69 18.01 12.58 -3.17
N GLU A 70 17.47 13.77 -3.33
CA GLU A 70 17.58 14.57 -4.54
C GLU A 70 18.15 15.96 -4.24
N ASN A 71 19.13 16.39 -5.03
CA ASN A 71 19.71 17.74 -4.91
C ASN A 71 18.76 18.80 -5.51
N LEU A 72 17.70 19.10 -4.78
CA LEU A 72 16.71 20.12 -5.14
C LEU A 72 16.98 21.41 -4.36
N PRO A 73 16.80 22.61 -4.95
CA PRO A 73 16.94 23.86 -4.21
C PRO A 73 15.99 23.89 -3.00
N LEU A 74 16.56 24.06 -1.81
CA LEU A 74 15.82 24.16 -0.56
C LEU A 74 16.47 25.23 0.31
N GLU A 75 15.67 26.19 0.76
CA GLU A 75 16.12 27.23 1.67
C GLU A 75 15.84 26.78 3.11
N ILE A 76 16.90 26.58 3.89
CA ILE A 76 16.83 26.24 5.31
C ILE A 76 17.03 27.55 6.10
N ILE A 77 15.96 28.04 6.73
CA ILE A 77 15.96 29.29 7.51
C ILE A 77 16.66 29.06 8.86
N TYR A 78 16.46 27.88 9.43
CA TYR A 78 17.02 27.48 10.72
C TYR A 78 17.23 25.96 10.73
N GLN A 79 18.31 25.52 11.36
CA GLN A 79 18.56 24.10 11.63
C GLN A 79 19.39 23.98 12.91
N ASP A 80 18.96 23.07 13.79
CA ASP A 80 19.75 22.58 14.91
C ASP A 80 19.77 21.04 14.89
N GLU A 81 20.19 20.43 16.00
CA GLU A 81 20.31 18.97 16.16
C GLU A 81 18.95 18.24 16.12
N ASP A 82 17.84 18.93 16.41
CA ASP A 82 16.52 18.33 16.57
C ASP A 82 15.51 18.79 15.50
N VAL A 83 15.65 20.01 14.97
CA VAL A 83 14.66 20.62 14.07
C VAL A 83 15.27 21.50 12.98
N ALA A 84 14.65 21.44 11.81
CA ALA A 84 14.89 22.38 10.71
C ALA A 84 13.61 23.16 10.36
N VAL A 85 13.75 24.46 10.15
CA VAL A 85 12.72 25.34 9.58
C VAL A 85 13.13 25.65 8.15
N VAL A 86 12.27 25.29 7.20
CA VAL A 86 12.56 25.42 5.77
C VAL A 86 11.54 26.33 5.08
N ASN A 87 12.02 27.16 4.17
CA ASN A 87 11.16 27.92 3.27
C ASN A 87 10.84 27.05 2.04
N LYS A 88 9.70 26.36 2.10
CA LYS A 88 9.27 25.48 1.00
C LYS A 88 8.77 26.32 -0.18
N PRO A 89 9.33 26.20 -1.39
CA PRO A 89 8.84 26.94 -2.54
C PRO A 89 7.40 26.58 -2.90
N GLN A 90 6.71 27.52 -3.55
CA GLN A 90 5.37 27.29 -4.09
C GLN A 90 5.42 26.19 -5.16
N GLY A 91 4.40 25.32 -5.17
CA GLY A 91 4.30 24.22 -6.14
C GLY A 91 5.10 22.96 -5.79
N MET A 92 6.02 23.01 -4.81
CA MET A 92 6.71 21.81 -4.32
C MET A 92 5.77 20.96 -3.47
N VAL A 93 5.64 19.68 -3.83
CA VAL A 93 4.91 18.66 -3.07
C VAL A 93 5.70 18.31 -1.79
N VAL A 94 5.00 18.10 -0.68
CA VAL A 94 5.65 17.86 0.63
C VAL A 94 6.20 16.43 0.73
N HIS A 95 5.33 15.44 0.56
CA HIS A 95 5.69 14.02 0.69
C HIS A 95 5.40 13.28 -0.61
N PRO A 96 6.18 12.24 -0.97
CA PRO A 96 5.89 11.41 -2.13
C PRO A 96 4.49 10.81 -2.05
N SER A 97 3.73 10.92 -3.14
CA SER A 97 2.35 10.47 -3.25
C SER A 97 2.09 9.87 -4.62
N ALA A 98 0.91 9.27 -4.80
CA ALA A 98 0.47 8.82 -6.13
C ALA A 98 0.57 9.98 -7.15
N GLY A 99 1.31 9.77 -8.24
CA GLY A 99 1.59 10.78 -9.28
C GLY A 99 2.78 11.72 -9.01
N HIS A 100 3.34 11.71 -7.80
CA HIS A 100 4.51 12.53 -7.40
C HIS A 100 5.43 11.71 -6.49
N THR A 101 6.15 10.74 -7.06
CA THR A 101 7.02 9.84 -6.30
C THR A 101 8.42 10.41 -6.00
N SER A 102 8.82 11.47 -6.71
CA SER A 102 10.11 12.15 -6.63
C SER A 102 9.92 13.67 -6.68
N GLY A 103 11.00 14.44 -6.52
CA GLY A 103 10.93 15.91 -6.64
C GLY A 103 10.21 16.60 -5.47
N THR A 104 10.02 15.91 -4.34
CA THR A 104 9.29 16.42 -3.18
C THR A 104 10.21 17.02 -2.12
N LEU A 105 9.63 17.70 -1.13
CA LEU A 105 10.38 18.24 0.01
C LEU A 105 11.12 17.13 0.77
N VAL A 106 10.53 15.94 0.95
CA VAL A 106 11.23 14.80 1.58
C VAL A 106 12.50 14.44 0.80
N ASN A 107 12.42 14.37 -0.54
CA ASN A 107 13.59 14.06 -1.37
C ASN A 107 14.70 15.11 -1.20
N ALA A 108 14.33 16.39 -1.15
CA ALA A 108 15.26 17.48 -0.91
C ALA A 108 15.90 17.40 0.49
N LEU A 109 15.09 17.18 1.54
CA LEU A 109 15.56 17.08 2.93
C LEU A 109 16.56 15.93 3.10
N MET A 110 16.31 14.77 2.50
CA MET A 110 17.25 13.63 2.51
C MET A 110 18.59 13.94 1.83
N TYR A 111 18.62 14.91 0.91
CA TYR A 111 19.86 15.37 0.31
C TYR A 111 20.60 16.38 1.20
N HIS A 112 19.90 17.36 1.75
CA HIS A 112 20.52 18.48 2.46
C HIS A 112 20.82 18.19 3.93
N ILE A 113 20.04 17.33 4.58
CA ILE A 113 20.24 16.91 5.98
C ILE A 113 20.86 15.51 5.97
N LYS A 114 22.03 15.36 6.58
CA LYS A 114 22.86 14.14 6.54
C LYS A 114 23.04 13.46 7.89
N ASP A 115 22.42 14.02 8.92
CA ASP A 115 22.55 13.61 10.31
C ASP A 115 21.53 12.52 10.69
#